data_AF-A0A2N1QY18-F1
#
_entry.id   AF-A0A2N1QY18-F1
#
_cell.length_a   1.000
_cell.length_b   1.000
_cell.length_c   1.000
_cell.angle_alpha   90.00
_cell.angle_beta   90.00
_cell.angle_gamma   90.00
#
_symmetry.space_group_name_H-M   'P 1'
#
loop_
_entity.id
_entity.type
_entity.pdbx_description
1 polymer ?
#
loop_
_entity_poly.entity_id
_entity_poly.type
_entity_poly.pdbx_seq_one_letter_code
_entity_poly.pdbx_strand_id
1 'polypeptide(L)'
;MHNYPSKASKSAKPGMPQAGGFYNPADERDACGLGIIADLGGRPTHAIVADALTVLRNLEHRGAVGGDRKTGDGAGILCQIPDRFFREEMGLGAAAGRTRTFGLGVFFLPASPLPFAAARSLVERVTEDEGFELLAWRDVPTLPQVLGEKAGKSLPRICQAAFSKKLADGTCLSGETLERSLYILRKVMEAEARKAGMGADAIYIPSLSSRTIVYKGMFVASQFASFYPDLGKESFESAFAVVHQRYSTNTFPSWPLAQPFRMISHNGEINTLRKNINAMRARQAALESPLFGADIAKILPVIDESGSDSAMFDNVFELLLRAGRPLEQVFMMMVPEPHGVDFGISRDRKAFYEYHAALMEGWDGPAAMTFTDGLKVGAALDRNGLRPFRYSLTRSGRFVGASEAGVLDQDESDILEKGMLKPGRMLLIDMEQGRLVKDREIKSRVCREQPFRRWLEKSHIELRGLFSAADAAEAGTDASRLADYFHYDDETAQVLKPMLLTGQEAISAMGTRKPPAALSRKPVLLYSYFRQLFAQVTNPPIDPYRENLVMSLENYIGKEKNLLEESPAHCRQLKLLHPLLSNTDIRRLRESRLPDFRVATVSMLIAVNTGTSGEPGDGLAAAIEVICA
;
A
#
# COMPACT_ATOMS: atom_id res chain seq x y z
N MET A 1 -31.78 27.97 13.30
CA MET A 1 -31.05 27.13 14.28
C MET A 1 -31.68 25.75 14.28
N HIS A 2 -31.25 24.86 13.38
CA HIS A 2 -31.61 23.45 13.44
C HIS A 2 -30.34 22.61 13.33
N ASN A 3 -30.13 21.83 14.38
CA ASN A 3 -29.00 20.93 14.59
C ASN A 3 -29.03 19.83 13.53
N TYR A 4 -28.06 19.84 12.63
CA TYR A 4 -27.66 18.62 11.94
C TYR A 4 -27.03 17.68 12.99
N PRO A 5 -27.40 16.39 13.04
CA PRO A 5 -26.73 15.43 13.90
C PRO A 5 -25.26 15.38 13.50
N SER A 6 -24.38 15.74 14.43
CA SER A 6 -22.94 15.67 14.22
C SER A 6 -22.58 14.24 13.83
N LYS A 7 -22.11 14.04 12.60
CA LYS A 7 -21.37 12.84 12.23
C LYS A 7 -20.35 12.60 13.34
N ALA A 8 -20.35 11.40 13.91
CA ALA A 8 -19.40 11.01 14.94
C ALA A 8 -18.01 11.50 14.54
N SER A 9 -17.48 12.42 15.36
CA SER A 9 -16.12 12.92 15.25
C SER A 9 -15.20 11.71 15.25
N LYS A 10 -14.66 11.34 14.08
CA LYS A 10 -13.51 10.43 14.00
C LYS A 10 -12.46 11.01 14.94
N SER A 11 -12.12 10.28 15.99
CA SER A 11 -11.13 10.71 16.97
C SER A 11 -9.87 11.15 16.24
N ALA A 12 -9.38 12.34 16.58
CA ALA A 12 -8.21 12.92 15.95
C ALA A 12 -6.98 12.01 16.16
N LYS A 13 -6.16 11.88 15.12
CA LYS A 13 -4.81 11.29 15.20
C LYS A 13 -4.02 12.04 16.30
N PRO A 14 -3.43 11.39 17.30
CA PRO A 14 -2.65 12.10 18.29
C PRO A 14 -1.35 12.63 17.67
N GLY A 15 -0.97 13.85 18.02
CA GLY A 15 0.18 14.56 17.43
C GLY A 15 -0.13 15.30 16.12
N MET A 16 -1.24 15.04 15.43
CA MET A 16 -1.65 15.79 14.25
C MET A 16 -2.80 16.76 14.54
N PRO A 17 -2.81 17.97 13.94
CA PRO A 17 -3.95 18.87 14.04
C PRO A 17 -5.23 18.21 13.52
N GLN A 18 -6.38 18.54 14.12
CA GLN A 18 -7.67 18.22 13.49
C GLN A 18 -7.76 18.89 12.12
N ALA A 19 -8.51 18.28 11.19
CA ALA A 19 -8.83 18.91 9.92
C ALA A 19 -9.48 20.28 10.20
N GLY A 20 -8.85 21.35 9.73
CA GLY A 20 -9.19 22.72 10.07
C GLY A 20 -8.63 23.70 9.04
N GLY A 21 -9.49 24.59 8.54
CA GLY A 21 -9.14 25.42 7.39
C GLY A 21 -8.89 24.57 6.13
N PHE A 22 -7.77 24.83 5.44
CA PHE A 22 -7.34 24.08 4.25
C PHE A 22 -6.47 22.85 4.56
N TYR A 23 -6.15 22.58 5.83
CA TYR A 23 -5.33 21.43 6.21
C TYR A 23 -6.18 20.16 6.38
N ASN A 24 -5.78 19.09 5.70
CA ASN A 24 -6.36 17.77 5.82
C ASN A 24 -5.24 16.72 6.02
N PRO A 25 -5.24 15.98 7.15
CA PRO A 25 -4.24 14.93 7.43
C PRO A 25 -4.19 13.79 6.39
N ALA A 26 -5.16 13.70 5.48
CA ALA A 26 -5.15 12.74 4.38
C ALA A 26 -4.28 13.18 3.19
N ASP A 27 -3.80 14.43 3.16
CA ASP A 27 -2.96 14.98 2.09
C ASP A 27 -1.45 14.92 2.42
N GLU A 28 -1.06 14.08 3.39
CA GLU A 28 0.32 13.93 3.86
C GLU A 28 1.17 13.02 2.96
N ARG A 29 2.44 13.40 2.77
CA ARG A 29 3.31 12.84 1.72
C ARG A 29 4.76 12.79 2.15
N ASP A 30 5.52 11.83 1.59
CA ASP A 30 6.91 11.56 1.96
C ASP A 30 7.85 11.38 0.75
N ALA A 31 9.12 11.77 0.88
CA ALA A 31 10.24 11.43 -0.01
C ALA A 31 11.36 10.83 0.86
N CYS A 32 12.19 9.90 0.39
CA CYS A 32 13.02 9.13 1.35
C CYS A 32 14.41 8.75 0.81
N GLY A 33 15.25 8.24 1.71
CA GLY A 33 16.38 7.37 1.40
C GLY A 33 16.05 5.93 1.79
N LEU A 34 16.45 4.95 0.99
CA LEU A 34 16.28 3.53 1.33
C LEU A 34 17.53 2.71 0.96
N GLY A 35 17.76 1.62 1.69
CA GLY A 35 18.91 0.72 1.48
C GLY A 35 18.64 -0.73 1.88
N ILE A 36 19.37 -1.66 1.26
CA ILE A 36 19.40 -3.10 1.52
C ILE A 36 20.88 -3.52 1.61
N ILE A 37 21.23 -4.23 2.67
CA ILE A 37 22.51 -4.94 2.80
C ILE A 37 22.15 -6.40 3.03
N ALA A 38 22.77 -7.33 2.29
CA ALA A 38 22.52 -8.75 2.48
C ALA A 38 23.75 -9.61 2.14
N ASP A 39 23.90 -10.74 2.84
CA ASP A 39 24.77 -11.84 2.44
C ASP A 39 23.95 -12.84 1.60
N LEU A 40 24.39 -13.11 0.37
CA LEU A 40 23.68 -14.02 -0.52
C LEU A 40 23.53 -15.41 0.09
N GLY A 41 24.53 -15.89 0.84
CA GLY A 41 24.52 -17.21 1.48
C GLY A 41 23.74 -17.26 2.79
N GLY A 42 23.06 -16.18 3.18
CA GLY A 42 22.25 -16.16 4.40
C GLY A 42 23.05 -16.22 5.70
N ARG A 43 24.35 -15.89 5.67
CA ARG A 43 25.21 -15.94 6.87
C ARG A 43 24.95 -14.73 7.76
N PRO A 44 24.41 -14.91 8.98
CA PRO A 44 24.18 -13.79 9.87
C PRO A 44 25.51 -13.28 10.43
N THR A 45 25.73 -11.97 10.33
CA THR A 45 26.89 -11.33 10.96
C THR A 45 26.51 -9.95 11.48
N HIS A 46 27.22 -9.47 12.50
CA HIS A 46 27.05 -8.10 12.98
C HIS A 46 27.49 -7.06 11.93
N ALA A 47 28.43 -7.41 11.05
CA ALA A 47 28.91 -6.54 9.99
C ALA A 47 27.78 -6.11 9.03
N ILE A 48 26.80 -6.97 8.75
CA ILE A 48 25.62 -6.62 7.95
C ILE A 48 24.82 -5.50 8.63
N VAL A 49 24.63 -5.58 9.94
CA VAL A 49 23.90 -4.57 10.73
C VAL A 49 24.69 -3.27 10.79
N ALA A 50 25.99 -3.33 11.10
CA ALA A 50 26.86 -2.16 11.17
C ALA A 50 26.93 -1.40 9.82
N ASP A 51 27.03 -2.13 8.71
CA ASP A 51 27.05 -1.52 7.38
C ASP A 51 25.69 -0.97 6.97
N ALA A 52 24.58 -1.58 7.43
CA ALA A 52 23.26 -1.00 7.26
C ALA A 52 23.10 0.33 7.99
N LEU A 53 23.63 0.45 9.21
CA LEU A 53 23.67 1.71 9.94
C LEU A 53 24.53 2.76 9.24
N THR A 54 25.64 2.35 8.63
CA THR A 54 26.48 3.23 7.82
C THR A 54 25.75 3.75 6.59
N VAL A 55 25.04 2.87 5.86
CA VAL A 55 24.19 3.25 4.73
C VAL A 55 23.09 4.22 5.16
N LEU A 56 22.43 3.95 6.29
CA LEU A 56 21.39 4.84 6.84
C LEU A 56 21.96 6.24 7.11
N ARG A 57 23.13 6.34 7.74
CA ARG A 57 23.84 7.61 7.97
C ARG A 57 24.20 8.33 6.68
N ASN A 58 24.67 7.61 5.67
CA ASN A 58 25.05 8.18 4.38
C ASN A 58 23.84 8.62 3.54
N LEU A 59 22.61 8.27 3.94
CA LEU A 59 21.37 8.73 3.33
C LEU A 59 20.70 9.87 4.11
N GLU A 60 21.34 10.40 5.15
CA GLU A 60 20.77 11.44 6.01
C GLU A 60 20.38 12.72 5.25
N HIS A 61 21.13 13.09 4.20
CA HIS A 61 20.83 14.25 3.35
C HIS A 61 19.52 14.11 2.55
N ARG A 62 18.95 12.90 2.48
CA ARG A 62 17.62 12.65 1.90
C ARG A 62 16.49 12.69 2.92
N GLY A 63 16.79 12.87 4.21
CA GLY A 63 15.82 13.04 5.28
C GLY A 63 15.56 14.52 5.59
N ALA A 64 14.41 14.81 6.20
CA ALA A 64 14.16 16.14 6.74
C ALA A 64 14.66 16.20 8.18
N VAL A 65 15.23 17.33 8.54
CA VAL A 65 15.64 17.64 9.91
C VAL A 65 14.82 18.83 10.39
N GLY A 66 14.17 18.67 11.54
CA GLY A 66 13.39 19.70 12.19
C GLY A 66 14.23 20.92 12.58
N GLY A 67 13.56 22.02 12.93
CA GLY A 67 14.23 23.28 13.28
C GLY A 67 15.20 23.20 14.46
N ASP A 68 15.10 22.17 15.30
CA ASP A 68 16.01 21.90 16.43
C ASP A 68 17.26 21.11 16.03
N ARG A 69 17.42 20.77 14.74
CA ARG A 69 18.51 19.96 14.16
C ARG A 69 18.67 18.56 14.74
N LYS A 70 17.75 18.11 15.61
CA LYS A 70 17.81 16.82 16.31
C LYS A 70 16.57 15.97 16.08
N THR A 71 15.43 16.59 15.84
CA THR A 71 14.20 15.88 15.50
C THR A 71 14.24 15.54 14.00
N GLY A 72 14.27 14.26 13.67
CA GLY A 72 14.09 13.77 12.30
C GLY A 72 12.68 13.22 12.09
N ASP A 73 12.23 13.16 10.84
CA ASP A 73 10.88 12.70 10.49
C ASP A 73 10.65 11.18 10.62
N GLY A 74 11.74 10.43 10.73
CA GLY A 74 11.71 8.99 10.95
C GLY A 74 12.92 8.28 10.37
N ALA A 75 13.49 7.35 11.12
CA ALA A 75 14.53 6.44 10.67
C ALA A 75 14.28 5.03 11.21
N GLY A 76 14.74 4.01 10.50
CA GLY A 76 14.53 2.62 10.92
C GLY A 76 15.41 1.61 10.22
N ILE A 77 15.47 0.43 10.85
CA ILE A 77 16.07 -0.79 10.33
C ILE A 77 15.07 -1.96 10.51
N LEU A 78 14.93 -2.76 9.47
CA LEU A 78 14.31 -4.08 9.50
C LEU A 78 15.41 -5.10 9.24
N CYS A 79 15.51 -6.10 10.09
CA CYS A 79 16.48 -7.19 9.94
C CYS A 79 15.88 -8.51 10.42
N GLN A 80 16.63 -9.61 10.28
CA GLN A 80 16.24 -10.86 10.91
C GLN A 80 16.34 -10.73 12.42
N ILE A 81 15.50 -11.47 13.15
CA ILE A 81 15.60 -11.58 14.60
C ILE A 81 16.94 -12.22 14.95
N PRO A 82 17.84 -11.53 15.67
CA PRO A 82 19.10 -12.14 16.12
C PRO A 82 18.79 -13.10 17.28
N ASP A 83 18.51 -14.37 16.94
CA ASP A 83 18.03 -15.39 17.88
C ASP A 83 18.93 -15.50 19.13
N ARG A 84 20.26 -15.56 18.93
CA ARG A 84 21.23 -15.65 20.02
C ARG A 84 21.10 -14.48 21.00
N PHE A 85 21.10 -13.25 20.49
CA PHE A 85 20.96 -12.04 21.29
C PHE A 85 19.70 -12.07 22.14
N PHE A 86 18.55 -12.37 21.54
CA PHE A 86 17.28 -12.35 22.28
C PHE A 86 17.15 -13.49 23.27
N ARG A 87 17.72 -14.67 22.98
CA ARG A 87 17.74 -15.77 23.96
C ARG A 87 18.57 -15.42 25.18
N GLU A 88 19.69 -14.74 25.01
CA GLU A 88 20.55 -14.27 26.10
C GLU A 88 19.84 -13.15 26.89
N GLU A 89 19.34 -12.10 26.22
CA GLU A 89 18.78 -10.90 26.86
C GLU A 89 17.43 -11.12 27.54
N MET A 90 16.61 -12.04 27.01
CA MET A 90 15.28 -12.34 27.55
C MET A 90 15.27 -13.61 28.40
N GLY A 91 16.43 -14.22 28.65
CA GLY A 91 16.52 -15.45 29.45
C GLY A 91 15.76 -16.63 28.84
N LEU A 92 15.66 -16.70 27.51
CA LEU A 92 14.99 -17.80 26.79
C LEU A 92 15.89 -19.05 26.69
N GLY A 93 17.04 -19.06 27.37
CA GLY A 93 17.99 -20.16 27.45
C GLY A 93 17.75 -21.10 28.64
N ALA A 94 18.08 -22.39 28.45
CA ALA A 94 17.94 -23.54 29.38
C ALA A 94 16.51 -23.97 29.76
N ALA A 95 15.59 -23.07 30.11
CA ALA A 95 14.21 -23.47 30.49
C ALA A 95 13.30 -23.76 29.29
N ALA A 96 13.58 -23.17 28.13
CA ALA A 96 12.74 -23.29 26.93
C ALA A 96 13.14 -24.44 25.98
N GLY A 97 14.29 -25.10 26.20
CA GLY A 97 14.89 -26.00 25.21
C GLY A 97 15.41 -25.23 23.98
N ARG A 98 16.63 -25.54 23.52
CA ARG A 98 17.24 -24.89 22.32
C ARG A 98 16.41 -25.07 21.03
N THR A 99 15.36 -25.88 21.08
CA THR A 99 14.47 -26.23 19.97
C THR A 99 13.14 -25.45 19.97
N ARG A 100 12.85 -24.65 21.01
CA ARG A 100 11.59 -23.90 21.06
C ARG A 100 11.64 -22.71 20.11
N THR A 101 10.74 -22.73 19.14
CA THR A 101 10.43 -21.61 18.25
C THR A 101 9.63 -20.55 18.99
N PHE A 102 9.95 -19.28 18.71
CA PHE A 102 9.25 -18.15 19.30
C PHE A 102 9.04 -17.05 18.25
N GLY A 103 7.96 -16.31 18.41
CA GLY A 103 7.75 -15.00 17.78
C GLY A 103 8.21 -13.89 18.72
N LEU A 104 8.67 -12.78 18.16
CA LEU A 104 9.05 -11.60 18.90
C LEU A 104 8.24 -10.41 18.41
N GLY A 105 7.58 -9.75 19.37
CA GLY A 105 6.86 -8.50 19.14
C GLY A 105 7.65 -7.31 19.65
N VAL A 106 7.69 -6.24 18.87
CA VAL A 106 8.07 -4.90 19.32
C VAL A 106 6.78 -4.12 19.57
N PHE A 107 6.72 -3.39 20.68
CA PHE A 107 5.54 -2.65 21.11
C PHE A 107 5.93 -1.22 21.46
N PHE A 108 5.22 -0.27 20.88
CA PHE A 108 5.20 1.12 21.32
C PHE A 108 3.96 1.29 22.19
N LEU A 109 4.19 1.44 23.49
CA LEU A 109 3.15 1.58 24.50
C LEU A 109 3.23 2.99 25.14
N PRO A 110 2.16 3.48 25.76
CA PRO A 110 2.16 4.75 26.48
C PRO A 110 3.28 4.82 27.52
N ALA A 111 3.92 5.98 27.64
CA ALA A 111 4.94 6.20 28.66
C ALA A 111 4.35 6.32 30.09
N SER A 112 3.12 6.82 30.19
CA SER A 112 2.43 7.02 31.47
C SER A 112 2.10 5.67 32.15
N PRO A 113 2.35 5.50 33.47
CA PRO A 113 2.24 4.21 34.15
C PRO A 113 0.88 3.52 34.04
N LEU A 114 -0.22 4.25 34.19
CA LEU A 114 -1.57 3.67 34.15
C LEU A 114 -1.97 3.20 32.74
N PRO A 115 -1.89 4.04 31.68
CA PRO A 115 -2.12 3.57 30.31
C PRO A 115 -1.15 2.46 29.87
N PHE A 116 0.10 2.48 30.32
CA PHE A 116 1.07 1.41 30.07
C PHE A 116 0.59 0.07 30.63
N ALA A 117 0.20 0.05 31.91
CA ALA A 117 -0.30 -1.16 32.55
C ALA A 117 -1.55 -1.71 31.84
N ALA A 118 -2.49 -0.84 31.49
CA ALA A 118 -3.69 -1.24 30.75
C ALA A 118 -3.36 -1.85 29.36
N ALA A 119 -2.45 -1.22 28.62
CA ALA A 119 -2.02 -1.70 27.30
C ALA A 119 -1.30 -3.05 27.40
N ARG A 120 -0.39 -3.19 28.37
CA ARG A 120 0.33 -4.43 28.64
C ARG A 120 -0.62 -5.57 29.06
N SER A 121 -1.56 -5.32 29.96
CA SER A 121 -2.56 -6.31 30.36
C SER A 121 -3.48 -6.72 29.21
N LEU A 122 -3.79 -5.82 28.28
CA LEU A 122 -4.51 -6.18 27.06
C LEU A 122 -3.70 -7.15 26.19
N VAL A 123 -2.42 -6.86 25.97
CA VAL A 123 -1.52 -7.75 25.21
C VAL A 123 -1.45 -9.12 25.88
N GLU A 124 -1.25 -9.19 27.19
CA GLU A 124 -1.17 -10.43 27.97
C GLU A 124 -2.47 -11.26 27.84
N ARG A 125 -3.63 -10.63 28.07
CA ARG A 125 -4.93 -11.28 27.94
C ARG A 125 -5.20 -11.81 26.53
N VAL A 126 -5.02 -10.97 25.50
CA VAL A 126 -5.25 -11.36 24.11
C VAL A 126 -4.31 -12.50 23.68
N THR A 127 -3.08 -12.50 24.20
CA THR A 127 -2.11 -13.59 23.97
C THR A 127 -2.65 -14.90 24.50
N GLU A 128 -3.17 -14.92 25.74
CA GLU A 128 -3.76 -16.12 26.34
C GLU A 128 -5.03 -16.56 25.60
N ASP A 129 -5.93 -15.63 25.29
CA ASP A 129 -7.20 -15.90 24.58
C ASP A 129 -6.97 -16.52 23.19
N GLU A 130 -5.92 -16.10 22.48
CA GLU A 130 -5.53 -16.66 21.18
C GLU A 130 -4.65 -17.93 21.31
N GLY A 131 -4.46 -18.44 22.52
CA GLY A 131 -3.77 -19.70 22.82
C GLY A 131 -2.25 -19.63 22.69
N PHE A 132 -1.65 -18.45 22.83
CA PHE A 132 -0.22 -18.27 22.90
C PHE A 132 0.28 -18.27 24.36
N GLU A 133 1.48 -18.77 24.56
CA GLU A 133 2.25 -18.61 25.80
C GLU A 133 3.17 -17.40 25.65
N LEU A 134 3.01 -16.42 26.53
CA LEU A 134 3.94 -15.30 26.70
C LEU A 134 5.17 -15.78 27.49
N LEU A 135 6.33 -15.74 26.84
CA LEU A 135 7.57 -16.26 27.41
C LEU A 135 8.30 -15.25 28.29
N ALA A 136 8.40 -14.01 27.81
CA ALA A 136 9.14 -12.96 28.46
C ALA A 136 8.71 -11.59 27.96
N TRP A 137 8.84 -10.59 28.83
CA TRP A 137 8.86 -9.17 28.47
C TRP A 137 10.27 -8.62 28.65
N ARG A 138 10.62 -7.66 27.80
CA ARG A 138 11.87 -6.89 27.88
C ARG A 138 11.58 -5.43 27.61
N ASP A 139 11.99 -4.56 28.51
CA ASP A 139 12.08 -3.13 28.19
C ASP A 139 13.30 -2.91 27.29
N VAL A 140 13.11 -2.26 26.14
CA VAL A 140 14.21 -2.03 25.19
C VAL A 140 15.13 -0.95 25.76
N PRO A 141 16.44 -1.22 25.90
CA PRO A 141 17.41 -0.20 26.28
C PRO A 141 17.36 0.95 25.26
N THR A 142 17.15 2.17 25.75
CA THR A 142 17.15 3.36 24.90
C THR A 142 17.97 4.48 25.55
N LEU A 143 18.48 5.41 24.74
CA LEU A 143 19.14 6.64 25.19
C LEU A 143 18.34 7.88 24.74
N PRO A 144 17.26 8.26 25.46
CA PRO A 144 16.41 9.39 25.07
C PRO A 144 17.12 10.75 25.00
N GLN A 145 18.30 10.88 25.61
CA GLN A 145 19.06 12.14 25.68
C GLN A 145 19.54 12.61 24.30
N VAL A 146 19.61 11.72 23.30
CA VAL A 146 20.00 12.07 21.93
C VAL A 146 18.86 12.75 21.16
N LEU A 147 17.62 12.58 21.61
CA LEU A 147 16.42 13.06 20.91
C LEU A 147 16.28 14.59 21.00
N GLY A 148 15.66 15.16 19.97
CA GLY A 148 15.11 16.52 20.04
C GLY A 148 13.90 16.60 20.98
N GLU A 149 13.56 17.80 21.43
CA GLU A 149 12.50 18.02 22.43
C GLU A 149 11.14 17.47 21.97
N LYS A 150 10.80 17.68 20.69
CA LYS A 150 9.55 17.19 20.11
C LYS A 150 9.49 15.66 20.12
N ALA A 151 10.57 15.01 19.70
CA ALA A 151 10.64 13.55 19.67
C ALA A 151 10.66 12.93 21.07
N GLY A 152 11.34 13.56 22.02
CA GLY A 152 11.35 13.14 23.42
C GLY A 152 9.96 13.23 24.08
N LYS A 153 9.15 14.24 23.75
CA LYS A 153 7.79 14.41 24.29
C LYS A 153 6.82 13.34 23.81
N SER A 154 6.97 12.84 22.58
CA SER A 154 6.11 11.79 22.01
C SER A 154 6.71 10.39 22.12
N LEU A 155 7.87 10.23 22.78
CA LEU A 155 8.57 8.96 22.95
C LEU A 155 7.64 7.93 23.63
N PRO A 156 7.28 6.83 22.95
CA PRO A 156 6.60 5.72 23.61
C PRO A 156 7.56 4.96 24.52
N ARG A 157 7.01 4.22 25.48
CA ARG A 157 7.76 3.14 26.11
C ARG A 157 7.88 2.00 25.12
N ILE A 158 9.12 1.68 24.77
CA ILE A 158 9.43 0.64 23.77
C ILE A 158 9.70 -0.66 24.52
N CYS A 159 8.82 -1.63 24.32
CA CYS A 159 8.90 -2.94 24.94
C CYS A 159 8.98 -4.02 23.87
N GLN A 160 9.51 -5.17 24.25
CA GLN A 160 9.52 -6.38 23.45
C GLN A 160 8.90 -7.53 24.25
N ALA A 161 8.20 -8.41 23.56
CA ALA A 161 7.65 -9.63 24.15
C ALA A 161 7.89 -10.84 23.25
N ALA A 162 8.25 -11.95 23.87
CA ALA A 162 8.44 -13.23 23.19
C ALA A 162 7.21 -14.13 23.37
N PHE A 163 6.75 -14.71 22.28
CA PHE A 163 5.52 -15.51 22.20
C PHE A 163 5.83 -16.89 21.64
N SER A 164 5.11 -17.90 22.10
CA SER A 164 5.13 -19.21 21.45
C SER A 164 3.75 -19.82 21.48
N LYS A 165 3.47 -20.76 20.58
CA LYS A 165 2.19 -21.46 20.56
C LYS A 165 2.45 -22.95 20.43
N LYS A 166 2.04 -23.69 21.46
CA LYS A 166 2.17 -25.15 21.50
C LYS A 166 1.03 -25.79 20.74
N LEU A 167 1.33 -26.88 20.05
CA LEU A 167 0.38 -27.77 19.41
C LEU A 167 -0.05 -28.87 20.37
N ALA A 168 -1.14 -29.56 20.04
CA ALA A 168 -1.69 -30.64 20.86
C ALA A 168 -0.72 -31.82 21.06
N ASP A 169 0.23 -32.00 20.14
CA ASP A 169 1.29 -33.01 20.22
C ASP A 169 2.50 -32.56 21.07
N GLY A 170 2.44 -31.38 21.67
CA GLY A 170 3.50 -30.80 22.50
C GLY A 170 4.60 -30.07 21.73
N THR A 171 4.57 -30.08 20.39
CA THR A 171 5.51 -29.30 19.56
C THR A 171 5.12 -27.82 19.51
N CYS A 172 6.01 -26.95 19.05
CA CYS A 172 5.72 -25.52 18.86
C CYS A 172 5.46 -25.20 17.39
N LEU A 173 4.49 -24.33 17.13
CA LEU A 173 4.28 -23.76 15.80
C LEU A 173 5.57 -23.14 15.27
N SER A 174 5.82 -23.24 13.96
CA SER A 174 7.04 -22.77 13.32
C SER A 174 6.79 -22.34 11.87
N GLY A 175 7.76 -21.65 11.26
CA GLY A 175 7.70 -21.27 9.84
C GLY A 175 6.46 -20.43 9.49
N GLU A 176 5.87 -20.67 8.32
CA GLU A 176 4.71 -19.90 7.82
C GLU A 176 3.47 -19.99 8.71
N THR A 177 3.25 -21.11 9.40
CA THR A 177 2.08 -21.25 10.28
C THR A 177 2.24 -20.38 11.52
N LEU A 178 3.44 -20.31 12.11
CA LEU A 178 3.74 -19.39 13.20
C LEU A 178 3.62 -17.93 12.74
N GLU A 179 4.20 -17.57 11.59
CA GLU A 179 4.09 -16.22 11.04
C GLU A 179 2.64 -15.79 10.84
N ARG A 180 1.79 -16.67 10.29
CA ARG A 180 0.36 -16.39 10.09
C ARG A 180 -0.39 -16.25 11.40
N SER A 181 -0.11 -17.10 12.39
CA SER A 181 -0.73 -16.99 13.72
C SER A 181 -0.30 -15.71 14.45
N LEU A 182 0.96 -15.28 14.31
CA LEU A 182 1.46 -14.01 14.86
C LEU A 182 0.83 -12.79 14.17
N TYR A 183 0.58 -12.87 12.85
CA TYR A 183 -0.18 -11.86 12.12
C TYR A 183 -1.60 -11.72 12.68
N ILE A 184 -2.32 -12.83 12.86
CA ILE A 184 -3.66 -12.82 13.47
C ILE A 184 -3.60 -12.23 14.88
N LEU A 185 -2.66 -12.70 15.71
CA LEU A 185 -2.47 -12.21 17.07
C LEU A 185 -2.31 -10.68 17.11
N ARG A 186 -1.48 -10.13 16.22
CA ARG A 186 -1.31 -8.67 16.08
C ARG A 186 -2.63 -7.97 15.75
N LYS A 187 -3.37 -8.48 14.76
CA LYS A 187 -4.64 -7.89 14.32
C LYS A 187 -5.69 -7.92 15.43
N VAL A 188 -5.74 -8.99 16.22
CA VAL A 188 -6.64 -9.10 17.38
C VAL A 188 -6.24 -8.09 18.46
N MET A 189 -4.94 -7.95 18.79
CA MET A 189 -4.48 -6.93 19.75
C MET A 189 -4.87 -5.52 19.31
N GLU A 190 -4.64 -5.17 18.03
CA GLU A 190 -5.04 -3.88 17.44
C GLU A 190 -6.56 -3.67 17.48
N ALA A 191 -7.35 -4.72 17.23
CA ALA A 191 -8.81 -4.65 17.25
C ALA A 191 -9.37 -4.49 18.68
N GLU A 192 -8.88 -5.29 19.63
CA GLU A 192 -9.32 -5.23 21.03
C GLU A 192 -8.92 -3.92 21.70
N ALA A 193 -7.75 -3.36 21.37
CA ALA A 193 -7.37 -2.01 21.83
C ALA A 193 -8.38 -0.94 21.38
N ARG A 194 -8.80 -0.98 20.10
CA ARG A 194 -9.81 -0.06 19.56
C ARG A 194 -11.18 -0.27 20.22
N LYS A 195 -11.61 -1.53 20.40
CA LYS A 195 -12.88 -1.85 21.07
C LYS A 195 -12.91 -1.40 22.53
N ALA A 196 -11.77 -1.49 23.22
CA ALA A 196 -11.60 -1.00 24.59
C ALA A 196 -11.56 0.54 24.69
N GLY A 197 -11.72 1.27 23.57
CA GLY A 197 -11.70 2.73 23.54
C GLY A 197 -10.32 3.32 23.85
N MET A 198 -9.25 2.51 23.74
CA MET A 198 -7.90 3.00 23.91
C MET A 198 -7.55 3.94 22.74
N GLY A 199 -6.79 5.01 23.03
CA GLY A 199 -6.34 5.95 21.99
C GLY A 199 -5.53 5.24 20.90
N ALA A 200 -5.44 5.83 19.71
CA ALA A 200 -4.74 5.24 18.56
C ALA A 200 -3.26 4.89 18.85
N ASP A 201 -2.62 5.64 19.73
CA ASP A 201 -1.21 5.44 20.13
C ASP A 201 -1.06 4.52 21.35
N ALA A 202 -2.14 3.90 21.82
CA ALA A 202 -2.10 3.07 23.01
C ALA A 202 -1.37 1.74 22.78
N ILE A 203 -1.47 1.19 21.56
CA ILE A 203 -0.73 0.00 21.15
C ILE A 203 -0.38 0.16 19.68
N TYR A 204 0.90 0.40 19.39
CA TYR A 204 1.42 0.25 18.04
C TYR A 204 2.48 -0.86 18.03
N ILE A 205 2.38 -1.75 17.04
CA ILE A 205 3.22 -2.96 16.94
C ILE A 205 4.07 -2.83 15.65
N PRO A 206 5.31 -2.30 15.71
CA PRO A 206 6.18 -2.19 14.55
C PRO A 206 6.40 -3.53 13.83
N SER A 207 6.59 -4.60 14.60
CA SER A 207 6.76 -5.97 14.09
C SER A 207 6.29 -6.98 15.12
N LEU A 208 5.65 -8.05 14.66
CA LEU A 208 5.37 -9.25 15.45
C LEU A 208 5.57 -10.47 14.53
N SER A 209 6.75 -11.07 14.59
CA SER A 209 7.21 -12.12 13.66
C SER A 209 8.19 -13.04 14.37
N SER A 210 8.39 -14.24 13.85
CA SER A 210 9.44 -15.20 14.21
C SER A 210 10.68 -15.10 13.33
N ARG A 211 10.66 -14.23 12.31
CA ARG A 211 11.76 -14.04 11.36
C ARG A 211 12.34 -12.64 11.38
N THR A 212 11.50 -11.61 11.41
CA THR A 212 11.93 -10.22 11.25
C THR A 212 11.63 -9.36 12.46
N ILE A 213 12.45 -8.35 12.67
CA ILE A 213 12.25 -7.32 13.69
C ILE A 213 12.50 -5.94 13.13
N VAL A 214 11.69 -4.97 13.56
CA VAL A 214 11.80 -3.56 13.19
C VAL A 214 12.20 -2.73 14.40
N TYR A 215 13.36 -2.07 14.30
CA TYR A 215 13.76 -0.97 15.19
C TYR A 215 13.55 0.33 14.42
N LYS A 216 12.78 1.27 14.95
CA LYS A 216 12.50 2.54 14.28
C LYS A 216 12.08 3.63 15.25
N GLY A 217 12.18 4.88 14.83
CA GLY A 217 11.70 6.00 15.64
C GLY A 217 11.90 7.36 15.00
N MET A 218 11.64 8.40 15.78
CA MET A 218 11.67 9.79 15.34
C MET A 218 13.00 10.47 15.67
N PHE A 219 14.01 10.19 14.87
CA PHE A 219 15.33 10.79 15.02
C PHE A 219 16.05 10.82 13.68
N VAL A 220 17.13 11.59 13.65
CA VAL A 220 18.02 11.68 12.48
C VAL A 220 18.87 10.40 12.40
N ALA A 221 19.18 9.93 11.18
CA ALA A 221 19.96 8.72 10.93
C ALA A 221 21.24 8.60 11.79
N SER A 222 22.01 9.68 11.95
CA SER A 222 23.21 9.70 12.80
C SER A 222 22.99 9.38 14.27
N GLN A 223 21.78 9.61 14.80
CA GLN A 223 21.44 9.32 16.20
C GLN A 223 20.98 7.87 16.40
N PHE A 224 20.71 7.14 15.31
CA PHE A 224 20.00 5.86 15.32
C PHE A 224 20.69 4.79 16.19
N ALA A 225 21.97 4.59 15.94
CA ALA A 225 22.79 3.63 16.69
C ALA A 225 22.96 4.03 18.17
N SER A 226 22.98 5.34 18.46
CA SER A 226 23.07 5.82 19.84
C SER A 226 21.77 5.64 20.59
N PHE A 227 20.62 5.87 19.96
CA PHE A 227 19.32 5.72 20.60
C PHE A 227 19.01 4.27 20.97
N TYR A 228 19.41 3.30 20.13
CA TYR A 228 19.24 1.86 20.37
C TYR A 228 20.58 1.13 20.57
N PRO A 229 21.09 1.06 21.82
CA PRO A 229 22.36 0.38 22.12
C PRO A 229 22.43 -1.09 21.71
N ASP A 230 21.28 -1.78 21.61
CA ASP A 230 21.21 -3.17 21.13
C ASP A 230 21.94 -3.37 19.79
N LEU A 231 21.82 -2.38 18.89
CA LEU A 231 22.36 -2.46 17.53
C LEU A 231 23.88 -2.35 17.46
N GLY A 232 24.54 -2.02 18.57
CA GLY A 232 26.00 -2.00 18.68
C GLY A 232 26.58 -3.27 19.31
N LYS A 233 25.74 -4.22 19.73
CA LYS A 233 26.21 -5.46 20.36
C LYS A 233 26.60 -6.49 19.29
N GLU A 234 27.76 -7.12 19.45
CA GLU A 234 28.26 -8.11 18.49
C GLU A 234 27.33 -9.32 18.32
N SER A 235 26.56 -9.70 19.34
CA SER A 235 25.57 -10.79 19.23
C SER A 235 24.32 -10.42 18.42
N PHE A 236 24.14 -9.14 18.08
CA PHE A 236 23.07 -8.66 17.22
C PHE A 236 23.46 -8.87 15.74
N GLU A 237 23.29 -10.11 15.29
CA GLU A 237 23.66 -10.57 13.94
C GLU A 237 22.43 -10.76 13.04
N SER A 238 22.57 -10.43 11.75
CA SER A 238 21.53 -10.68 10.75
C SER A 238 22.17 -10.99 9.40
N ALA A 239 21.51 -11.78 8.54
CA ALA A 239 21.99 -12.04 7.19
C ALA A 239 21.60 -10.93 6.20
N PHE A 240 20.57 -10.15 6.54
CA PHE A 240 20.19 -8.96 5.79
C PHE A 240 19.69 -7.83 6.69
N ALA A 241 19.69 -6.63 6.16
CA ALA A 241 19.06 -5.48 6.77
C ALA A 241 18.51 -4.55 5.69
N VAL A 242 17.34 -3.99 5.97
CA VAL A 242 16.69 -2.93 5.19
C VAL A 242 16.66 -1.69 6.05
N VAL A 243 17.14 -0.57 5.53
CA VAL A 243 17.14 0.72 6.22
C VAL A 243 16.34 1.75 5.45
N HIS A 244 15.70 2.64 6.19
CA HIS A 244 14.90 3.72 5.62
C HIS A 244 15.06 5.00 6.42
N GLN A 245 15.20 6.11 5.70
CA GLN A 245 15.17 7.46 6.24
C GLN A 245 14.01 8.22 5.59
N ARG A 246 13.12 8.74 6.42
CA ARG A 246 11.92 9.47 6.00
C ARG A 246 12.21 10.97 5.86
N TYR A 247 11.60 11.58 4.84
CA TYR A 247 11.36 13.01 4.72
C TYR A 247 9.86 13.20 4.58
N SER A 248 9.24 13.95 5.47
CA SER A 248 7.82 14.24 5.45
C SER A 248 7.58 15.72 5.18
N THR A 249 6.47 16.03 4.51
CA THR A 249 6.01 17.42 4.42
C THR A 249 5.37 17.93 5.71
N ASN A 250 5.36 17.13 6.78
CA ASN A 250 4.76 17.46 8.07
C ASN A 250 5.80 18.04 9.06
N THR A 251 5.38 19.01 9.87
CA THR A 251 6.12 19.50 11.05
C THR A 251 5.80 18.73 12.35
N PHE A 252 4.89 17.76 12.29
CA PHE A 252 4.40 16.93 13.38
C PHE A 252 4.85 15.46 13.19
N PRO A 253 6.05 15.11 13.66
CA PRO A 253 6.58 13.76 13.50
C PRO A 253 5.82 12.76 14.38
N SER A 254 5.65 11.51 13.89
CA SER A 254 4.94 10.42 14.57
C SER A 254 5.75 9.11 14.53
N TRP A 255 5.93 8.46 15.69
CA TRP A 255 6.77 7.27 15.87
C TRP A 255 6.28 6.07 15.02
N PRO A 256 4.96 5.77 14.99
CA PRO A 256 4.40 4.76 14.10
C PRO A 256 4.70 4.94 12.61
N LEU A 257 4.80 6.19 12.13
CA LEU A 257 4.94 6.53 10.72
C LEU A 257 6.38 6.42 10.20
N ALA A 258 7.36 6.30 11.08
CA ALA A 258 8.72 5.93 10.66
C ALA A 258 8.69 4.58 9.93
N GLN A 259 9.62 4.38 9.01
CA GLN A 259 9.79 3.14 8.25
C GLN A 259 11.14 2.50 8.62
N PRO A 260 11.35 1.20 8.37
CA PRO A 260 10.49 0.23 7.66
C PRO A 260 9.11 -0.07 8.28
N PHE A 261 8.19 -0.57 7.45
CA PHE A 261 6.99 -1.26 7.93
C PHE A 261 7.26 -2.77 8.08
N ARG A 262 6.23 -3.62 8.18
CA ARG A 262 6.40 -5.03 8.57
C ARG A 262 7.06 -5.84 7.46
N MET A 263 6.70 -5.53 6.22
CA MET A 263 7.08 -6.27 5.02
C MET A 263 7.84 -5.41 4.04
N ILE A 264 7.57 -4.09 4.03
CA ILE A 264 8.08 -3.16 3.02
C ILE A 264 8.77 -1.93 3.60
N SER A 265 9.62 -1.30 2.78
CA SER A 265 10.00 0.10 2.90
C SER A 265 9.80 0.78 1.56
N HIS A 266 9.32 2.02 1.58
CA HIS A 266 8.87 2.74 0.40
C HIS A 266 9.48 4.13 0.35
N ASN A 267 10.13 4.43 -0.76
CA ASN A 267 10.54 5.76 -1.16
C ASN A 267 9.68 6.21 -2.33
N GLY A 268 8.73 7.10 -2.06
CA GLY A 268 7.75 7.46 -3.05
C GLY A 268 6.40 7.88 -2.45
N GLU A 269 5.39 7.95 -3.31
CA GLU A 269 4.02 8.33 -2.95
C GLU A 269 3.04 7.52 -3.80
N ILE A 270 2.02 6.95 -3.17
CA ILE A 270 0.95 6.22 -3.88
C ILE A 270 -0.18 7.19 -4.23
N ASN A 271 -0.24 7.61 -5.50
CA ASN A 271 -1.20 8.63 -5.95
C ASN A 271 -2.60 8.08 -6.26
N THR A 272 -2.76 6.76 -6.27
CA THR A 272 -4.05 6.05 -6.50
C THR A 272 -4.78 5.67 -5.21
N LEU A 273 -4.23 6.05 -4.05
CA LEU A 273 -4.60 5.53 -2.73
C LEU A 273 -6.11 5.51 -2.44
N ARG A 274 -6.85 6.58 -2.75
CA ARG A 274 -8.29 6.65 -2.47
C ARG A 274 -9.08 5.55 -3.17
N LYS A 275 -8.73 5.24 -4.43
CA LYS A 275 -9.35 4.13 -5.17
C LYS A 275 -9.02 2.80 -4.50
N ASN A 276 -7.75 2.60 -4.17
CA ASN A 276 -7.25 1.34 -3.61
C ASN A 276 -7.89 1.03 -2.24
N ILE A 277 -8.03 2.03 -1.37
CA ILE A 277 -8.74 1.90 -0.09
C ILE A 277 -10.20 1.49 -0.31
N ASN A 278 -10.91 2.18 -1.20
CA ASN A 278 -12.32 1.91 -1.46
C ASN A 278 -12.54 0.52 -2.08
N ALA A 279 -11.67 0.12 -3.00
CA ALA A 279 -11.72 -1.19 -3.64
C ALA A 279 -11.45 -2.31 -2.62
N MET A 280 -10.43 -2.16 -1.77
CA MET A 280 -10.19 -3.11 -0.69
C MET A 280 -11.35 -3.18 0.30
N ARG A 281 -11.95 -2.03 0.67
CA ARG A 281 -13.13 -1.99 1.54
C ARG A 281 -14.29 -2.81 0.95
N ALA A 282 -14.53 -2.69 -0.36
CA ALA A 282 -15.55 -3.47 -1.06
C ALA A 282 -15.22 -4.98 -1.05
N ARG A 283 -13.94 -5.34 -1.24
CA ARG A 283 -13.48 -6.74 -1.29
C ARG A 283 -13.52 -7.46 0.06
N GLN A 284 -13.40 -6.74 1.18
CA GLN A 284 -13.37 -7.34 2.52
C GLN A 284 -14.54 -8.29 2.81
N ALA A 285 -15.73 -8.01 2.27
CA ALA A 285 -16.91 -8.84 2.47
C ALA A 285 -16.84 -10.21 1.77
N ALA A 286 -15.94 -10.38 0.80
CA ALA A 286 -15.77 -11.60 0.00
C ALA A 286 -14.42 -12.29 0.24
N LEU A 287 -13.64 -11.85 1.24
CA LEU A 287 -12.35 -12.45 1.56
C LEU A 287 -12.55 -13.81 2.22
N GLU A 288 -12.00 -14.84 1.58
CA GLU A 288 -11.97 -16.20 2.09
C GLU A 288 -10.56 -16.77 1.87
N SER A 289 -10.08 -17.61 2.78
CA SER A 289 -8.78 -18.27 2.59
C SER A 289 -8.75 -19.58 3.36
N PRO A 290 -8.40 -20.70 2.70
CA PRO A 290 -8.20 -21.98 3.39
C PRO A 290 -7.14 -21.92 4.49
N LEU A 291 -6.15 -21.03 4.37
CA LEU A 291 -5.06 -20.90 5.34
C LEU A 291 -5.43 -20.11 6.60
N PHE A 292 -6.44 -19.22 6.49
CA PHE A 292 -6.98 -18.47 7.63
C PHE A 292 -8.23 -19.13 8.22
N GLY A 293 -9.00 -19.87 7.42
CA GLY A 293 -10.28 -20.42 7.86
C GLY A 293 -11.20 -19.32 8.42
N ALA A 294 -11.82 -19.60 9.58
CA ALA A 294 -12.71 -18.64 10.24
C ALA A 294 -11.96 -17.41 10.82
N ASP A 295 -10.65 -17.50 11.06
CA ASP A 295 -9.86 -16.41 11.62
C ASP A 295 -9.67 -15.24 10.64
N ILE A 296 -10.07 -15.39 9.36
CA ILE A 296 -10.07 -14.27 8.40
C ILE A 296 -10.89 -13.07 8.91
N ALA A 297 -11.98 -13.34 9.65
CA ALA A 297 -12.82 -12.28 10.22
C ALA A 297 -12.08 -11.44 11.26
N LYS A 298 -11.08 -12.00 11.95
CA LYS A 298 -10.27 -11.31 12.97
C LYS A 298 -9.31 -10.27 12.35
N ILE A 299 -9.02 -10.39 11.06
CA ILE A 299 -8.08 -9.52 10.34
C ILE A 299 -8.76 -8.21 9.90
N LEU A 300 -10.08 -8.17 9.85
CA LEU A 300 -10.85 -7.03 9.33
C LEU A 300 -10.97 -5.87 10.35
N PRO A 301 -10.95 -4.60 9.90
CA PRO A 301 -10.56 -4.15 8.56
C PRO A 301 -9.06 -4.36 8.28
N VAL A 302 -8.74 -4.70 7.03
CA VAL A 302 -7.38 -4.99 6.58
C VAL A 302 -6.53 -3.72 6.65
N ILE A 303 -7.05 -2.65 6.03
CA ILE A 303 -6.39 -1.35 5.96
C ILE A 303 -6.70 -0.56 7.22
N ASP A 304 -5.65 -0.10 7.91
CA ASP A 304 -5.75 0.96 8.89
C ASP A 304 -5.61 2.33 8.21
N GLU A 305 -6.74 3.00 8.01
CA GLU A 305 -6.82 4.33 7.38
C GLU A 305 -6.17 5.45 8.21
N SER A 306 -5.69 5.17 9.44
CA SER A 306 -4.94 6.14 10.24
C SER A 306 -3.46 6.25 9.82
N GLY A 307 -2.92 5.22 9.14
CA GLY A 307 -1.53 5.16 8.69
C GLY A 307 -1.21 6.06 7.49
N SER A 308 0.04 5.99 7.02
CA SER A 308 0.44 6.60 5.74
C SER A 308 0.05 5.72 4.56
N ASP A 309 0.15 6.25 3.34
CA ASP A 309 -0.05 5.52 2.08
C ASP A 309 0.73 4.18 2.03
N SER A 310 1.97 4.24 2.50
CA SER A 310 2.95 3.17 2.58
C SER A 310 2.57 2.13 3.64
N ALA A 311 2.02 2.57 4.78
CA ALA A 311 1.50 1.68 5.81
C ALA A 311 0.26 0.90 5.31
N MET A 312 -0.62 1.58 4.56
CA MET A 312 -1.81 0.96 3.98
C MET A 312 -1.44 -0.03 2.88
N PHE A 313 -0.42 0.26 2.09
CA PHE A 313 0.17 -0.69 1.15
C PHE A 313 0.72 -1.93 1.88
N ASP A 314 1.52 -1.74 2.94
CA ASP A 314 2.08 -2.82 3.76
C ASP A 314 0.99 -3.74 4.34
N ASN A 315 -0.15 -3.19 4.78
CA ASN A 315 -1.27 -3.99 5.30
C ASN A 315 -1.85 -4.96 4.27
N VAL A 316 -2.04 -4.50 3.03
CA VAL A 316 -2.58 -5.33 1.95
C VAL A 316 -1.50 -6.31 1.47
N PHE A 317 -0.25 -5.87 1.37
CA PHE A 317 0.88 -6.71 1.00
C PHE A 317 1.05 -7.88 1.97
N GLU A 318 1.00 -7.61 3.28
CA GLU A 318 1.08 -8.63 4.32
C GLU A 318 -0.08 -9.61 4.28
N LEU A 319 -1.33 -9.13 4.10
CA LEU A 319 -2.48 -10.01 3.93
C LEU A 319 -2.27 -11.01 2.79
N LEU A 320 -1.84 -10.51 1.62
CA LEU A 320 -1.66 -11.33 0.42
C LEU A 320 -0.55 -12.38 0.59
N LEU A 321 0.56 -11.99 1.23
CA LEU A 321 1.64 -12.93 1.55
C LEU A 321 1.17 -13.99 2.55
N ARG A 322 0.52 -13.57 3.65
CA ARG A 322 0.04 -14.49 4.70
C ARG A 322 -1.10 -15.39 4.22
N ALA A 323 -1.84 -14.98 3.19
CA ALA A 323 -2.81 -15.79 2.47
C ALA A 323 -2.17 -16.85 1.54
N GLY A 324 -0.84 -16.86 1.39
CA GLY A 324 -0.08 -17.92 0.73
C GLY A 324 0.51 -17.57 -0.63
N ARG A 325 0.38 -16.32 -1.10
CA ARG A 325 1.00 -15.89 -2.36
C ARG A 325 2.51 -15.66 -2.17
N PRO A 326 3.39 -16.15 -3.06
CA PRO A 326 4.82 -15.84 -3.03
C PRO A 326 5.11 -14.35 -3.03
N LEU A 327 6.18 -13.94 -2.33
CA LEU A 327 6.61 -12.56 -2.15
C LEU A 327 6.68 -11.76 -3.47
N GLU A 328 7.33 -12.33 -4.48
CA GLU A 328 7.47 -11.72 -5.80
C GLU A 328 6.13 -11.58 -6.55
N GLN A 329 5.20 -12.52 -6.37
CA GLN A 329 3.89 -12.48 -7.00
C GLN A 329 3.05 -11.36 -6.38
N VAL A 330 3.07 -11.22 -5.05
CA VAL A 330 2.37 -10.13 -4.34
C VAL A 330 2.82 -8.78 -4.87
N PHE A 331 4.14 -8.58 -5.01
CA PHE A 331 4.68 -7.33 -5.55
C PHE A 331 4.22 -7.11 -7.00
N MET A 332 4.35 -8.12 -7.88
CA MET A 332 3.95 -8.02 -9.28
C MET A 332 2.44 -7.75 -9.46
N MET A 333 1.60 -8.20 -8.51
CA MET A 333 0.16 -7.95 -8.52
C MET A 333 -0.17 -6.52 -8.08
N MET A 334 0.44 -6.04 -6.99
CA MET A 334 0.15 -4.71 -6.44
C MET A 334 0.80 -3.58 -7.26
N VAL A 335 2.00 -3.80 -7.79
CA VAL A 335 2.75 -2.81 -8.59
C VAL A 335 3.12 -3.44 -9.95
N PRO A 336 2.15 -3.58 -10.86
CA PRO A 336 2.36 -4.25 -12.14
C PRO A 336 3.30 -3.46 -13.05
N GLU A 337 4.09 -4.16 -13.88
CA GLU A 337 4.92 -3.51 -14.89
C GLU A 337 4.05 -3.04 -16.08
N PRO A 338 4.52 -2.07 -16.87
CA PRO A 338 3.85 -1.70 -18.13
C PRO A 338 3.77 -2.91 -19.08
N HIS A 339 2.56 -3.25 -19.50
CA HIS A 339 2.28 -4.46 -20.29
C HIS A 339 1.32 -4.21 -21.47
N GLY A 340 1.25 -2.96 -21.94
CA GLY A 340 0.48 -2.56 -23.13
C GLY A 340 0.92 -3.29 -24.41
N VAL A 341 0.14 -3.13 -25.48
CA VAL A 341 0.31 -3.89 -26.74
C VAL A 341 1.71 -3.74 -27.35
N ASP A 342 2.30 -2.54 -27.23
CA ASP A 342 3.59 -2.21 -27.83
C ASP A 342 4.81 -2.63 -26.99
N PHE A 343 4.60 -3.20 -25.79
CA PHE A 343 5.70 -3.72 -25.00
C PHE A 343 6.15 -5.08 -25.50
N GLY A 344 7.45 -5.21 -25.79
CA GLY A 344 8.11 -6.47 -26.18
C GLY A 344 8.23 -7.49 -25.05
N ILE A 345 7.11 -7.88 -24.43
CA ILE A 345 7.02 -8.89 -23.37
C ILE A 345 6.45 -10.21 -23.89
N SER A 346 6.79 -11.32 -23.21
CA SER A 346 6.25 -12.64 -23.57
C SER A 346 4.73 -12.72 -23.36
N ARG A 347 4.05 -13.56 -24.13
CA ARG A 347 2.60 -13.79 -24.00
C ARG A 347 2.18 -14.26 -22.60
N ASP A 348 2.96 -15.13 -21.96
CA ASP A 348 2.68 -15.61 -20.60
C ASP A 348 2.67 -14.46 -19.60
N ARG A 349 3.64 -13.56 -19.73
CA ARG A 349 3.77 -12.36 -18.90
C ARG A 349 2.65 -11.36 -19.14
N LYS A 350 2.25 -11.14 -20.40
CA LYS A 350 1.09 -10.31 -20.71
C LYS A 350 -0.19 -10.91 -20.10
N ALA A 351 -0.37 -12.23 -20.24
CA ALA A 351 -1.50 -12.94 -19.67
C ALA A 351 -1.54 -12.90 -18.13
N PHE A 352 -0.38 -12.95 -17.48
CA PHE A 352 -0.30 -12.75 -16.03
C PHE A 352 -0.85 -11.38 -15.62
N TYR A 353 -0.39 -10.30 -16.23
CA TYR A 353 -0.83 -8.95 -15.85
C TYR A 353 -2.29 -8.68 -16.23
N GLU A 354 -2.73 -9.15 -17.40
CA GLU A 354 -4.12 -9.04 -17.83
C GLU A 354 -5.07 -9.81 -16.89
N TYR A 355 -4.68 -11.00 -16.44
CA TYR A 355 -5.43 -11.73 -15.42
C TYR A 355 -5.50 -10.94 -14.10
N HIS A 356 -4.38 -10.45 -13.59
CA HIS A 356 -4.34 -9.74 -12.31
C HIS A 356 -5.01 -8.37 -12.34
N ALA A 357 -5.06 -7.69 -13.50
CA ALA A 357 -5.79 -6.43 -13.68
C ALA A 357 -7.31 -6.60 -13.49
N ALA A 358 -7.85 -7.81 -13.68
CA ALA A 358 -9.24 -8.14 -13.37
C ALA A 358 -9.49 -8.42 -11.86
N LEU A 359 -8.43 -8.68 -11.08
CA LEU A 359 -8.50 -8.95 -9.64
C LEU A 359 -8.26 -7.70 -8.80
N MET A 360 -7.27 -6.88 -9.18
CA MET A 360 -6.80 -5.75 -8.39
C MET A 360 -6.26 -4.63 -9.28
N GLU A 361 -6.61 -3.41 -8.95
CA GLU A 361 -5.98 -2.21 -9.49
C GLU A 361 -4.55 -2.04 -8.99
N GLY A 362 -3.65 -1.58 -9.87
CA GLY A 362 -2.30 -1.24 -9.48
C GLY A 362 -2.25 -0.09 -8.48
N TRP A 363 -1.41 -0.23 -7.46
CA TRP A 363 -1.06 0.81 -6.51
C TRP A 363 0.02 1.70 -7.13
N ASP A 364 -0.44 2.63 -7.96
CA ASP A 364 0.41 3.49 -8.78
C ASP A 364 0.91 4.74 -8.05
N GLY A 365 1.98 5.32 -8.60
CA GLY A 365 2.73 6.45 -8.07
C GLY A 365 4.24 6.19 -8.09
N PRO A 366 5.09 7.23 -7.90
CA PRO A 366 6.52 7.02 -7.77
C PRO A 366 6.81 6.05 -6.64
N ALA A 367 7.57 4.99 -6.89
CA ALA A 367 7.92 4.03 -5.86
C ALA A 367 9.25 3.36 -6.15
N ALA A 368 10.21 3.52 -5.25
CA ALA A 368 11.25 2.52 -5.05
C ALA A 368 10.90 1.79 -3.76
N MET A 369 10.71 0.49 -3.83
CA MET A 369 10.28 -0.32 -2.71
C MET A 369 11.27 -1.44 -2.44
N THR A 370 11.54 -1.67 -1.17
CA THR A 370 12.17 -2.89 -0.67
C THR A 370 11.10 -3.74 -0.01
N PHE A 371 11.19 -5.05 -0.13
CA PHE A 371 10.20 -5.98 0.43
C PHE A 371 10.85 -7.28 0.88
N THR A 372 10.32 -7.92 1.92
CA THR A 372 10.89 -9.15 2.49
C THR A 372 9.87 -9.98 3.26
N ASP A 373 10.08 -11.30 3.28
CA ASP A 373 9.38 -12.27 4.14
C ASP A 373 10.30 -12.83 5.27
N GLY A 374 11.51 -12.26 5.43
CA GLY A 374 12.56 -12.70 6.34
C GLY A 374 13.49 -13.78 5.80
N LEU A 375 13.14 -14.45 4.70
CA LEU A 375 13.95 -15.47 4.01
C LEU A 375 14.50 -14.95 2.67
N LYS A 376 13.74 -14.06 2.05
CA LYS A 376 14.12 -13.35 0.83
C LYS A 376 13.95 -11.87 1.04
N VAL A 377 14.80 -11.08 0.40
CA VAL A 377 14.70 -9.63 0.39
C VAL A 377 14.87 -9.11 -1.03
N GLY A 378 13.99 -8.23 -1.46
CA GLY A 378 13.97 -7.73 -2.83
C GLY A 378 13.84 -6.23 -2.90
N ALA A 379 14.12 -5.71 -4.09
CA ALA A 379 13.87 -4.32 -4.45
C ALA A 379 13.19 -4.25 -5.81
N ALA A 380 12.28 -3.31 -5.96
CA ALA A 380 11.56 -3.09 -7.20
C ALA A 380 11.19 -1.62 -7.36
N LEU A 381 11.02 -1.22 -8.61
CA LEU A 381 10.56 0.11 -8.98
C LEU A 381 9.12 0.07 -9.50
N ASP A 382 8.44 1.21 -9.35
CA ASP A 382 7.17 1.49 -10.00
C ASP A 382 7.28 1.35 -11.53
N ARG A 383 6.13 1.31 -12.17
CA ARG A 383 5.99 1.08 -13.60
C ARG A 383 6.79 2.07 -14.47
N ASN A 384 7.02 3.29 -13.98
CA ASN A 384 7.72 4.38 -14.67
C ASN A 384 9.15 4.57 -14.16
N GLY A 385 9.54 3.91 -13.07
CA GLY A 385 10.87 4.00 -12.49
C GLY A 385 11.20 5.42 -12.02
N LEU A 386 10.25 6.07 -11.35
CA LEU A 386 10.34 7.49 -10.98
C LEU A 386 11.28 7.74 -9.79
N ARG A 387 11.77 6.66 -9.16
CA ARG A 387 12.71 6.71 -8.03
C ARG A 387 13.94 5.85 -8.32
N PRO A 388 15.14 6.29 -7.92
CA PRO A 388 16.36 5.57 -8.21
C PRO A 388 16.55 4.38 -7.26
N PHE A 389 17.14 3.31 -7.79
CA PHE A 389 17.71 2.23 -6.99
C PHE A 389 18.95 1.68 -7.69
N ARG A 390 20.09 1.72 -7.01
CA ARG A 390 21.40 1.24 -7.49
C ARG A 390 21.88 0.13 -6.58
N TYR A 391 22.69 -0.77 -7.12
CA TYR A 391 23.27 -1.86 -6.32
C TYR A 391 24.66 -2.24 -6.78
N SER A 392 25.39 -2.86 -5.87
CA SER A 392 26.64 -3.59 -6.10
C SER A 392 26.53 -4.99 -5.49
N LEU A 393 27.21 -5.94 -6.11
CA LEU A 393 27.40 -7.29 -5.62
C LEU A 393 28.89 -7.60 -5.63
N THR A 394 29.42 -8.10 -4.51
CA THR A 394 30.82 -8.51 -4.41
C THR A 394 31.02 -9.98 -4.81
N ARG A 395 32.26 -10.39 -5.07
CA ARG A 395 32.62 -11.80 -5.34
C ARG A 395 32.45 -12.67 -4.09
N SER A 396 32.61 -12.07 -2.91
CA SER A 396 32.35 -12.69 -1.61
C SER A 396 30.85 -12.94 -1.32
N GLY A 397 29.95 -12.51 -2.21
CA GLY A 397 28.51 -12.74 -2.08
C GLY A 397 27.81 -11.67 -1.24
N ARG A 398 28.40 -10.49 -1.09
CA ARG A 398 27.81 -9.36 -0.37
C ARG A 398 27.05 -8.45 -1.31
N PHE A 399 25.78 -8.23 -1.04
CA PHE A 399 24.91 -7.31 -1.78
C PHE A 399 24.72 -6.01 -1.02
N VAL A 400 24.87 -4.88 -1.72
CA VAL A 400 24.55 -3.54 -1.22
C VAL A 400 23.68 -2.84 -2.26
N GLY A 401 22.46 -2.47 -1.90
CA GLY A 401 21.53 -1.73 -2.75
C GLY A 401 20.98 -0.51 -2.02
N ALA A 402 20.82 0.62 -2.71
CA ALA A 402 20.25 1.83 -2.11
C ALA A 402 19.70 2.79 -3.16
N SER A 403 19.02 3.85 -2.69
CA SER A 403 18.60 4.96 -3.55
C SER A 403 19.75 5.70 -4.25
N GLU A 404 20.97 5.62 -3.69
CA GLU A 404 22.18 6.22 -4.23
C GLU A 404 23.31 5.18 -4.34
N ALA A 405 24.28 5.46 -5.21
CA ALA A 405 25.56 4.73 -5.21
C ALA A 405 26.52 5.41 -4.23
N GLY A 406 27.54 4.69 -3.75
CA GLY A 406 28.53 5.24 -2.82
C GLY A 406 28.03 5.38 -1.38
N VAL A 407 26.97 4.65 -1.02
CA VAL A 407 26.44 4.62 0.35
C VAL A 407 27.29 3.81 1.32
N LEU A 408 28.23 3.02 0.81
CA LEU A 408 29.17 2.22 1.59
C LEU A 408 30.49 2.16 0.82
N ASP A 409 31.62 2.32 1.52
CA ASP A 409 32.93 2.13 0.94
C ASP A 409 33.15 0.63 0.69
N GLN A 410 33.49 0.28 -0.54
CA GLN A 410 33.72 -1.09 -0.98
C GLN A 410 35.02 -1.17 -1.77
N ASP A 411 35.76 -2.26 -1.59
CA ASP A 411 36.93 -2.55 -2.42
C ASP A 411 36.47 -2.82 -3.86
N GLU A 412 36.85 -1.94 -4.78
CA GLU A 412 36.53 -2.05 -6.20
C GLU A 412 37.03 -3.36 -6.83
N SER A 413 38.09 -3.97 -6.29
CA SER A 413 38.60 -5.25 -6.77
C SER A 413 37.71 -6.45 -6.41
N ASP A 414 36.93 -6.36 -5.33
CA ASP A 414 35.96 -7.38 -4.90
C ASP A 414 34.58 -7.19 -5.56
N ILE A 415 34.34 -6.10 -6.30
CA ILE A 415 33.06 -5.90 -7.00
C ILE A 415 32.94 -6.89 -8.17
N LEU A 416 31.88 -7.71 -8.13
CA LEU A 416 31.47 -8.60 -9.21
C LEU A 416 30.53 -7.90 -10.20
N GLU A 417 29.56 -7.15 -9.70
CA GLU A 417 28.55 -6.48 -10.52
C GLU A 417 28.15 -5.14 -9.89
N LYS A 418 27.92 -4.12 -10.73
CA LYS A 418 27.21 -2.88 -10.37
C LYS A 418 26.04 -2.70 -11.33
N GLY A 419 24.89 -2.28 -10.79
CA GLY A 419 23.68 -2.13 -11.59
C GLY A 419 22.73 -1.08 -11.04
N MET A 420 21.66 -0.86 -11.80
CA MET A 420 20.53 -0.05 -11.40
C MET A 420 19.23 -0.71 -11.85
N LEU A 421 18.17 -0.57 -11.05
CA LEU A 421 16.84 -1.01 -11.47
C LEU A 421 16.29 -0.05 -12.53
N LYS A 422 15.58 -0.62 -13.49
CA LYS A 422 14.87 0.09 -14.56
C LYS A 422 13.36 0.12 -14.26
N PRO A 423 12.57 0.95 -14.95
CA PRO A 423 11.12 1.01 -14.77
C PRO A 423 10.46 -0.37 -14.78
N GLY A 424 9.61 -0.63 -13.79
CA GLY A 424 8.89 -1.88 -13.58
C GLY A 424 9.76 -3.12 -13.30
N ARG A 425 11.08 -2.97 -13.11
CA ARG A 425 11.98 -4.10 -12.85
C ARG A 425 12.16 -4.37 -11.37
N MET A 426 12.46 -5.63 -11.06
CA MET A 426 12.74 -6.08 -9.70
C MET A 426 13.98 -6.98 -9.63
N LEU A 427 14.53 -7.10 -8.43
CA LEU A 427 15.53 -8.09 -8.05
C LEU A 427 15.13 -8.72 -6.72
N LEU A 428 15.63 -9.93 -6.48
CA LEU A 428 15.33 -10.70 -5.27
C LEU A 428 16.59 -11.42 -4.82
N ILE A 429 16.94 -11.29 -3.55
CA ILE A 429 18.02 -12.02 -2.91
C ILE A 429 17.35 -13.19 -2.20
N ASP A 430 17.59 -14.39 -2.70
CA ASP A 430 17.10 -15.62 -2.14
C ASP A 430 18.22 -16.24 -1.30
N MET A 431 18.17 -15.99 0.01
CA MET A 431 19.22 -16.41 0.94
C MET A 431 19.21 -17.92 1.18
N GLU A 432 18.07 -18.59 0.98
CA GLU A 432 17.98 -20.05 1.05
C GLU A 432 18.68 -20.69 -0.16
N GLN A 433 18.58 -20.06 -1.34
CA GLN A 433 19.25 -20.52 -2.57
C GLN A 433 20.66 -19.95 -2.76
N GLY A 434 21.11 -19.03 -1.90
CA GLY A 434 22.47 -18.51 -1.99
C GLY A 434 22.69 -17.51 -3.13
N ARG A 435 21.65 -16.84 -3.67
CA ARG A 435 21.78 -16.16 -4.98
C ARG A 435 20.91 -14.91 -5.19
N LEU A 436 21.39 -14.04 -6.07
CA LEU A 436 20.63 -12.92 -6.62
C LEU A 436 19.82 -13.36 -7.84
N VAL A 437 18.49 -13.29 -7.73
CA VAL A 437 17.52 -13.56 -8.79
C VAL A 437 17.14 -12.24 -9.47
N LYS A 438 17.27 -12.15 -10.79
CA LYS A 438 16.97 -10.94 -11.57
C LYS A 438 15.56 -10.99 -12.17
N ASP A 439 15.04 -9.80 -12.52
CA ASP A 439 13.71 -9.56 -13.10
C ASP A 439 13.23 -10.62 -14.10
N ARG A 440 14.06 -10.94 -15.10
CA ARG A 440 13.67 -11.87 -16.17
C ARG A 440 13.34 -13.24 -15.63
N GLU A 441 14.14 -13.75 -14.71
CA GLU A 441 13.95 -15.07 -14.10
C GLU A 441 12.72 -15.06 -13.19
N ILE A 442 12.62 -14.07 -12.29
CA ILE A 442 11.50 -13.91 -11.35
C ILE A 442 10.18 -13.96 -12.10
N LYS A 443 10.00 -13.04 -13.06
CA LYS A 443 8.75 -12.92 -13.80
C LYS A 443 8.49 -14.11 -14.72
N SER A 444 9.53 -14.72 -15.30
CA SER A 444 9.32 -15.92 -16.13
C SER A 444 8.85 -17.12 -15.32
N ARG A 445 9.26 -17.22 -14.06
CA ARG A 445 8.77 -18.24 -13.11
C ARG A 445 7.32 -17.94 -12.73
N VAL A 446 7.08 -16.77 -12.13
CA VAL A 446 5.76 -16.37 -11.61
C VAL A 446 4.67 -16.44 -12.68
N CYS A 447 4.92 -15.92 -13.88
CA CYS A 447 3.92 -15.91 -14.95
C CYS A 447 3.58 -17.30 -15.51
N ARG A 448 4.32 -18.35 -15.13
CA ARG A 448 4.11 -19.75 -15.55
C ARG A 448 3.64 -20.66 -14.42
N GLU A 449 3.46 -20.14 -13.21
CA GLU A 449 2.96 -20.92 -12.08
C GLU A 449 1.53 -21.40 -12.31
N GLN A 450 0.71 -20.58 -12.98
CA GLN A 450 -0.63 -20.92 -13.40
C GLN A 450 -0.82 -20.75 -14.91
N PRO A 451 -1.78 -21.46 -15.52
CA PRO A 451 -2.05 -21.35 -16.96
C PRO A 451 -2.91 -20.11 -17.28
N PHE A 452 -2.47 -18.91 -16.85
CA PHE A 452 -3.20 -17.64 -16.99
C PHE A 452 -3.68 -17.38 -18.41
N ARG A 453 -2.82 -17.68 -19.40
CA ARG A 453 -3.17 -17.56 -20.82
C ARG A 453 -4.39 -18.40 -21.19
N ARG A 454 -4.41 -19.66 -20.77
CA ARG A 454 -5.54 -20.57 -21.02
C ARG A 454 -6.79 -20.12 -20.29
N TRP A 455 -6.65 -19.55 -19.09
CA TRP A 455 -7.79 -18.99 -18.34
C TRP A 455 -8.39 -17.80 -19.09
N LEU A 456 -7.56 -16.84 -19.50
CA LEU A 456 -8.02 -15.70 -20.29
C LEU A 456 -8.69 -16.12 -21.59
N GLU A 457 -8.06 -17.01 -22.38
CA GLU A 457 -8.61 -17.49 -23.65
C GLU A 457 -9.98 -18.18 -23.49
N LYS A 458 -10.25 -18.83 -22.35
CA LYS A 458 -11.48 -19.60 -22.11
C LYS A 458 -12.56 -18.85 -21.34
N SER A 459 -12.18 -17.91 -20.49
CA SER A 459 -13.08 -17.38 -19.47
C SER A 459 -13.43 -15.91 -19.65
N HIS A 460 -12.69 -15.11 -20.42
CA HIS A 460 -13.08 -13.71 -20.64
C HIS A 460 -14.46 -13.61 -21.30
N ILE A 461 -15.18 -12.53 -20.98
CA ILE A 461 -16.47 -12.23 -21.60
C ILE A 461 -16.16 -11.36 -22.82
N GLU A 462 -16.46 -11.89 -24.01
CA GLU A 462 -16.37 -11.15 -25.26
C GLU A 462 -17.77 -10.77 -25.74
N LEU A 463 -18.01 -9.46 -25.92
CA LEU A 463 -19.20 -8.96 -26.61
C LEU A 463 -18.81 -8.60 -28.04
N ARG A 464 -19.24 -9.43 -28.99
CA ARG A 464 -18.86 -9.28 -30.39
C ARG A 464 -19.29 -7.91 -30.94
N GLY A 465 -18.34 -7.28 -31.61
CA GLY A 465 -18.49 -5.97 -32.23
C GLY A 465 -18.52 -4.80 -31.26
N LEU A 466 -18.40 -4.98 -29.95
CA LEU A 466 -18.18 -3.84 -29.05
C LEU A 466 -17.02 -2.99 -29.57
N PHE A 467 -17.18 -1.66 -29.60
CA PHE A 467 -16.28 -0.68 -30.22
C PHE A 467 -16.22 -0.72 -31.76
N SER A 468 -17.16 -1.39 -32.44
CA SER A 468 -17.33 -1.25 -33.89
C SER A 468 -17.79 0.17 -34.24
N ALA A 469 -17.56 0.60 -35.48
CA ALA A 469 -18.09 1.87 -35.99
C ALA A 469 -19.58 1.99 -35.63
N ALA A 470 -19.93 3.11 -34.98
CA ALA A 470 -21.30 3.37 -34.59
C ALA A 470 -22.18 3.51 -35.84
N ASP A 471 -23.42 3.04 -35.74
CA ASP A 471 -24.40 3.31 -36.78
C ASP A 471 -24.64 4.82 -36.85
N ALA A 472 -24.87 5.36 -38.05
CA ALA A 472 -25.27 6.76 -38.18
C ALA A 472 -26.55 6.97 -37.35
N ALA A 473 -26.44 7.78 -36.29
CA ALA A 473 -27.59 8.11 -35.48
C ALA A 473 -28.57 8.92 -36.34
N GLU A 474 -29.84 8.50 -36.39
CA GLU A 474 -30.89 9.38 -36.88
C GLU A 474 -30.95 10.60 -35.94
N ALA A 475 -30.93 11.80 -36.50
CA ALA A 475 -31.06 13.03 -35.73
C ALA A 475 -32.41 13.00 -35.01
N GLY A 476 -32.40 12.71 -33.72
CA GLY A 476 -33.61 12.66 -32.92
C GLY A 476 -34.32 14.02 -32.93
N THR A 477 -35.65 14.00 -33.02
CA THR A 477 -36.50 15.21 -33.07
C THR A 477 -36.39 16.09 -31.81
N ASP A 478 -35.77 15.58 -30.74
CA ASP A 478 -35.62 16.23 -29.43
C ASP A 478 -34.23 16.81 -29.15
N ALA A 479 -33.28 16.77 -30.09
CA ALA A 479 -31.89 17.17 -29.83
C ALA A 479 -31.77 18.61 -29.30
N SER A 480 -32.51 19.56 -29.91
CA SER A 480 -32.54 20.96 -29.46
C SER A 480 -33.12 21.09 -28.05
N ARG A 481 -34.22 20.38 -27.76
CA ARG A 481 -34.89 20.39 -26.45
C ARG A 481 -33.96 19.86 -25.35
N LEU A 482 -33.21 18.79 -25.64
CA LEU A 482 -32.25 18.23 -24.69
C LEU A 482 -31.02 19.12 -24.52
N ALA A 483 -30.53 19.74 -25.59
CA ALA A 483 -29.46 20.72 -25.50
C ALA A 483 -29.85 21.91 -24.61
N ASP A 484 -31.06 22.45 -24.77
CA ASP A 484 -31.59 23.51 -23.92
C ASP A 484 -31.73 23.07 -22.46
N TYR A 485 -32.29 21.87 -22.23
CA TYR A 485 -32.49 21.32 -20.89
C TYR A 485 -31.17 21.12 -20.12
N PHE A 486 -30.14 20.61 -20.79
CA PHE A 486 -28.83 20.39 -20.20
C PHE A 486 -27.89 21.60 -20.35
N HIS A 487 -28.37 22.75 -20.83
CA HIS A 487 -27.59 23.98 -21.03
C HIS A 487 -26.36 23.80 -21.95
N TYR A 488 -26.50 23.03 -23.02
CA TYR A 488 -25.49 22.90 -24.09
C TYR A 488 -25.63 24.10 -25.02
N ASP A 489 -24.95 25.18 -24.67
CA ASP A 489 -24.95 26.46 -25.38
C ASP A 489 -23.85 26.55 -26.46
N ASP A 490 -23.73 27.73 -27.08
CA ASP A 490 -22.70 28.02 -28.09
C ASP A 490 -21.27 27.81 -27.56
N GLU A 491 -21.02 28.05 -26.26
CA GLU A 491 -19.71 27.78 -25.66
C GLU A 491 -19.42 26.27 -25.64
N THR A 492 -20.43 25.46 -25.33
CA THR A 492 -20.33 24.00 -25.39
C THR A 492 -20.08 23.53 -26.83
N ALA A 493 -20.75 24.13 -27.82
CA ALA A 493 -20.50 23.84 -29.23
C ALA A 493 -19.06 24.19 -29.66
N GLN A 494 -18.47 25.27 -29.13
CA GLN A 494 -17.07 25.62 -29.37
C GLN A 494 -16.08 24.60 -28.80
N VAL A 495 -16.44 23.87 -27.74
CA VAL A 495 -15.63 22.77 -27.19
C VAL A 495 -15.79 21.50 -28.03
N LEU A 496 -17.02 21.15 -28.43
CA LEU A 496 -17.31 19.91 -29.16
C LEU A 496 -16.85 19.94 -30.62
N LYS A 497 -16.93 21.09 -31.29
CA LYS A 497 -16.62 21.20 -32.72
C LYS A 497 -15.17 20.80 -33.05
N PRO A 498 -14.13 21.27 -32.33
CA PRO A 498 -12.76 20.78 -32.53
C PRO A 498 -12.63 19.27 -32.31
N MET A 499 -13.25 18.73 -31.26
CA MET A 499 -13.22 17.28 -30.98
C MET A 499 -13.74 16.45 -32.16
N LEU A 500 -14.82 16.92 -32.80
CA LEU A 500 -15.42 16.26 -33.96
C LEU A 500 -14.59 16.41 -35.25
N LEU A 501 -13.98 17.58 -35.47
CA LEU A 501 -13.28 17.89 -36.72
C LEU A 501 -11.83 17.40 -36.74
N THR A 502 -11.13 17.46 -35.61
CA THR A 502 -9.69 17.18 -35.51
C THR A 502 -9.37 15.98 -34.65
N GLY A 503 -10.34 15.45 -33.89
CA GLY A 503 -10.09 14.41 -32.89
C GLY A 503 -9.31 14.91 -31.67
N GLN A 504 -9.21 16.22 -31.47
CA GLN A 504 -8.50 16.85 -30.35
C GLN A 504 -9.42 17.77 -29.55
N GLU A 505 -9.13 17.93 -28.26
CA GLU A 505 -9.85 18.88 -27.43
C GLU A 505 -9.66 20.33 -27.90
N ALA A 506 -10.60 21.20 -27.54
CA ALA A 506 -10.51 22.61 -27.89
C ALA A 506 -9.39 23.31 -27.11
N ILE A 507 -8.49 23.98 -27.82
CA ILE A 507 -7.42 24.80 -27.23
C ILE A 507 -7.92 26.24 -27.09
N SER A 508 -7.73 26.82 -25.91
CA SER A 508 -8.03 28.22 -25.62
C SER A 508 -6.91 28.87 -24.81
N ALA A 509 -6.94 30.19 -24.68
CA ALA A 509 -5.96 30.97 -23.92
C ALA A 509 -6.66 31.90 -22.92
N MET A 510 -5.89 32.47 -21.98
CA MET A 510 -6.33 33.27 -20.83
C MET A 510 -6.95 32.45 -19.69
N GLY A 511 -6.99 33.04 -18.50
CA GLY A 511 -7.62 32.45 -17.33
C GLY A 511 -9.15 32.50 -17.38
N THR A 512 -9.81 31.57 -16.70
CA THR A 512 -11.27 31.58 -16.57
C THR A 512 -11.74 32.82 -15.80
N ARG A 513 -12.66 33.58 -16.41
CA ARG A 513 -13.35 34.71 -15.75
C ARG A 513 -14.71 34.31 -15.17
N LYS A 514 -15.08 33.04 -15.27
CA LYS A 514 -16.33 32.54 -14.70
C LYS A 514 -16.21 32.52 -13.17
N PRO A 515 -17.24 32.97 -12.42
CA PRO A 515 -17.23 32.81 -10.98
C PRO A 515 -17.16 31.32 -10.62
N PRO A 516 -16.65 30.97 -9.42
CA PRO A 516 -16.81 29.62 -8.87
C PRO A 516 -18.27 29.17 -8.96
N ALA A 517 -18.51 27.88 -9.22
CA ALA A 517 -19.86 27.36 -9.48
C ALA A 517 -20.89 27.75 -8.41
N ALA A 518 -20.49 27.74 -7.13
CA ALA A 518 -21.32 28.13 -6.00
C ALA A 518 -21.72 29.62 -5.97
N LEU A 519 -21.01 30.49 -6.69
CA LEU A 519 -21.27 31.94 -6.78
C LEU A 519 -21.89 32.33 -8.12
N SER A 520 -22.13 31.36 -9.01
CA SER A 520 -22.74 31.63 -10.31
C SER A 520 -24.19 32.08 -10.12
N ARG A 521 -24.57 33.17 -10.79
CA ARG A 521 -25.97 33.61 -10.91
C ARG A 521 -26.74 32.85 -12.00
N LYS A 522 -26.03 32.09 -12.83
CA LYS A 522 -26.59 31.22 -13.87
C LYS A 522 -26.58 29.76 -13.38
N PRO A 523 -27.55 28.93 -13.81
CA PRO A 523 -27.48 27.48 -13.62
C PRO A 523 -26.15 26.94 -14.13
N VAL A 524 -25.52 26.05 -13.35
CA VAL A 524 -24.28 25.38 -13.71
C VAL A 524 -24.43 23.89 -13.47
N LEU A 525 -23.81 23.10 -14.35
CA LEU A 525 -23.88 21.65 -14.28
C LEU A 525 -23.04 21.11 -13.13
N LEU A 526 -23.45 19.96 -12.58
CA LEU A 526 -22.85 19.35 -11.38
C LEU A 526 -21.33 19.21 -11.47
N TYR A 527 -20.78 18.83 -12.63
CA TYR A 527 -19.35 18.67 -12.82
C TYR A 527 -18.57 19.99 -12.66
N SER A 528 -19.21 21.15 -12.75
CA SER A 528 -18.58 22.46 -12.51
C SER A 528 -18.20 22.70 -11.05
N TYR A 529 -18.77 21.94 -10.10
CA TYR A 529 -18.41 21.97 -8.69
C TYR A 529 -17.17 21.12 -8.39
N PHE A 530 -16.82 20.20 -9.27
CA PHE A 530 -15.64 19.36 -9.12
C PHE A 530 -14.44 20.03 -9.77
N ARG A 531 -13.28 19.89 -9.14
CA ARG A 531 -11.99 20.35 -9.65
C ARG A 531 -11.08 19.14 -9.79
N GLN A 532 -10.43 19.03 -10.94
CA GLN A 532 -9.42 18.00 -11.15
C GLN A 532 -8.25 18.29 -10.22
N LEU A 533 -7.88 17.28 -9.43
CA LEU A 533 -6.67 17.33 -8.65
C LEU A 533 -5.48 17.11 -9.59
N PHE A 534 -4.37 17.76 -9.30
CA PHE A 534 -3.12 17.57 -10.03
C PHE A 534 -1.97 17.37 -9.05
N ALA A 535 -0.94 16.70 -9.55
CA ALA A 535 0.28 16.43 -8.81
C ALA A 535 1.22 17.64 -8.87
N GLN A 536 1.79 18.01 -7.72
CA GLN A 536 2.76 19.09 -7.62
C GLN A 536 3.78 18.78 -6.53
N VAL A 537 5.07 18.90 -6.88
CA VAL A 537 6.25 18.66 -6.03
C VAL A 537 6.43 17.19 -5.59
N THR A 538 5.41 16.58 -5.01
CA THR A 538 5.53 15.32 -4.29
C THR A 538 5.59 14.10 -5.21
N ASN A 539 4.78 14.12 -6.26
CA ASN A 539 4.85 13.20 -7.38
C ASN A 539 4.81 13.99 -8.71
N PRO A 540 5.49 13.51 -9.77
CA PRO A 540 5.46 14.15 -11.07
C PRO A 540 4.19 13.76 -11.84
N PRO A 541 3.63 14.66 -12.68
CA PRO A 541 2.69 14.27 -13.72
C PRO A 541 3.42 13.45 -14.81
N ILE A 542 2.65 12.65 -15.55
CA ILE A 542 3.14 11.86 -16.70
C ILE A 542 2.80 12.62 -17.98
N ASP A 543 3.69 12.57 -18.98
CA ASP A 543 3.40 13.12 -20.31
C ASP A 543 2.48 12.15 -21.10
N PRO A 544 1.19 12.48 -21.32
CA PRO A 544 0.25 11.55 -21.94
C PRO A 544 0.50 11.36 -23.43
N TYR A 545 1.38 12.14 -24.06
CA TYR A 545 1.73 12.02 -25.47
C TYR A 545 3.03 11.24 -25.66
N ARG A 546 4.07 11.57 -24.88
CA ARG A 546 5.41 10.96 -25.01
C ARG A 546 5.54 9.66 -24.25
N GLU A 547 4.80 9.51 -23.15
CA GLU A 547 4.83 8.35 -22.28
C GLU A 547 3.49 7.59 -22.33
N ASN A 548 2.73 7.71 -23.43
CA ASN A 548 1.42 7.05 -23.57
C ASN A 548 1.47 5.53 -23.39
N LEU A 549 2.61 4.90 -23.69
CA LEU A 549 2.83 3.46 -23.59
C LEU A 549 2.59 2.96 -22.16
N VAL A 550 2.97 3.75 -21.15
CA VAL A 550 2.79 3.38 -19.75
C VAL A 550 1.38 3.70 -19.23
N MET A 551 0.47 4.17 -20.07
CA MET A 551 -0.92 4.47 -19.69
C MET A 551 -1.89 3.46 -20.32
N SER A 552 -3.03 3.27 -19.67
CA SER A 552 -4.11 2.43 -20.21
C SER A 552 -5.45 2.92 -19.71
N LEU A 553 -6.45 2.87 -20.59
CA LEU A 553 -7.87 3.10 -20.28
C LEU A 553 -8.65 1.78 -20.19
N GLU A 554 -7.96 0.64 -20.31
CA GLU A 554 -8.58 -0.68 -20.23
C GLU A 554 -9.24 -0.87 -18.85
N ASN A 555 -10.40 -1.51 -18.86
CA ASN A 555 -11.17 -1.76 -17.65
C ASN A 555 -11.87 -3.12 -17.74
N TYR A 556 -12.19 -3.70 -16.59
CA TYR A 556 -12.85 -4.99 -16.50
C TYR A 556 -14.16 -4.83 -15.72
N ILE A 557 -15.27 -5.15 -16.37
CA ILE A 557 -16.61 -5.03 -15.79
C ILE A 557 -17.18 -6.41 -15.56
N GLY A 558 -17.58 -6.69 -14.33
CA GLY A 558 -18.26 -7.94 -13.98
C GLY A 558 -18.22 -8.21 -12.50
N LYS A 559 -18.60 -9.43 -12.13
CA LYS A 559 -18.54 -9.89 -10.75
C LYS A 559 -17.08 -10.10 -10.34
N GLU A 560 -16.58 -9.30 -9.41
CA GLU A 560 -15.31 -9.57 -8.73
C GLU A 560 -15.44 -10.82 -7.85
N LYS A 561 -14.32 -11.55 -7.70
CA LYS A 561 -14.20 -12.78 -6.93
C LYS A 561 -13.25 -12.56 -5.75
N ASN A 562 -13.11 -13.57 -4.91
CA ASN A 562 -12.23 -13.52 -3.74
C ASN A 562 -10.79 -13.18 -4.12
N LEU A 563 -10.24 -12.09 -3.55
CA LEU A 563 -8.90 -11.61 -3.86
C LEU A 563 -7.78 -12.62 -3.51
N LEU A 564 -8.01 -13.48 -2.52
CA LEU A 564 -6.97 -14.35 -1.97
C LEU A 564 -6.78 -15.66 -2.75
N GLU A 565 -7.62 -15.93 -3.75
CA GLU A 565 -7.57 -17.14 -4.57
C GLU A 565 -7.29 -16.84 -6.04
N GLU A 566 -7.00 -17.90 -6.79
CA GLU A 566 -6.81 -17.83 -8.24
C GLU A 566 -7.60 -18.92 -8.93
N SER A 567 -8.39 -18.52 -9.93
CA SER A 567 -9.17 -19.46 -10.72
C SER A 567 -9.60 -18.82 -12.05
N PRO A 568 -9.96 -19.61 -13.07
CA PRO A 568 -10.47 -19.07 -14.33
C PRO A 568 -11.68 -18.15 -14.16
N ALA A 569 -12.47 -18.34 -13.09
CA ALA A 569 -13.65 -17.53 -12.81
C ALA A 569 -13.32 -16.06 -12.49
N HIS A 570 -12.10 -15.74 -12.04
CA HIS A 570 -11.69 -14.37 -11.73
C HIS A 570 -11.59 -13.50 -12.98
N CYS A 571 -11.12 -14.07 -14.09
CA CYS A 571 -11.04 -13.37 -15.37
C CYS A 571 -12.32 -13.46 -16.21
N ARG A 572 -13.42 -13.99 -15.65
CA ARG A 572 -14.74 -13.99 -16.31
C ARG A 572 -15.45 -12.65 -16.16
N GLN A 573 -14.84 -11.64 -16.76
CA GLN A 573 -15.31 -10.26 -16.80
C GLN A 573 -15.28 -9.74 -18.24
N LEU A 574 -16.09 -8.71 -18.52
CA LEU A 574 -16.09 -8.01 -19.80
C LEU A 574 -14.91 -7.04 -19.82
N LYS A 575 -13.98 -7.26 -20.75
CA LYS A 575 -12.88 -6.33 -20.99
C LYS A 575 -13.36 -5.16 -21.86
N LEU A 576 -13.20 -3.95 -21.36
CA LEU A 576 -13.39 -2.71 -22.10
C LEU A 576 -12.03 -2.12 -22.47
N LEU A 577 -11.89 -1.63 -23.71
CA LEU A 577 -10.68 -0.94 -24.17
C LEU A 577 -10.57 0.48 -23.62
N HIS A 578 -11.72 1.14 -23.46
CA HIS A 578 -11.86 2.48 -22.90
C HIS A 578 -13.28 2.68 -22.36
N PRO A 579 -13.51 3.68 -21.48
CA PRO A 579 -14.82 3.90 -20.86
C PRO A 579 -15.86 4.55 -21.80
N LEU A 580 -15.46 5.03 -22.97
CA LEU A 580 -16.36 5.66 -23.94
C LEU A 580 -17.11 4.59 -24.75
N LEU A 581 -18.43 4.63 -24.75
CA LEU A 581 -19.28 3.66 -25.45
C LEU A 581 -20.24 4.41 -26.37
N SER A 582 -20.35 3.96 -27.61
CA SER A 582 -21.34 4.49 -28.56
C SER A 582 -22.76 4.04 -28.20
N ASN A 583 -23.78 4.68 -28.78
CA ASN A 583 -25.17 4.22 -28.63
C ASN A 583 -25.35 2.77 -29.11
N THR A 584 -24.63 2.36 -30.15
CA THR A 584 -24.62 0.98 -30.65
C THR A 584 -23.99 0.03 -29.63
N ASP A 585 -22.89 0.43 -28.96
CA ASP A 585 -22.26 -0.35 -27.90
C ASP A 585 -23.19 -0.53 -26.69
N ILE A 586 -23.84 0.54 -26.26
CA ILE A 586 -24.83 0.51 -25.17
C ILE A 586 -26.00 -0.41 -25.52
N ARG A 587 -26.53 -0.34 -26.76
CA ARG A 587 -27.59 -1.24 -27.22
C ARG A 587 -27.15 -2.71 -27.12
N ARG A 588 -25.94 -3.02 -27.59
CA ARG A 588 -25.37 -4.38 -27.53
C ARG A 588 -25.18 -4.87 -26.10
N LEU A 589 -24.76 -4.01 -25.19
CA LEU A 589 -24.70 -4.32 -23.76
C LEU A 589 -26.09 -4.69 -23.22
N ARG A 590 -27.12 -3.90 -23.52
CA ARG A 590 -28.50 -4.14 -23.06
C ARG A 590 -29.11 -5.40 -23.65
N GLU A 591 -28.78 -5.73 -24.90
CA GLU A 591 -29.28 -6.92 -25.60
C GLU A 591 -28.48 -8.19 -25.27
N SER A 592 -27.38 -8.08 -24.52
CA SER A 592 -26.58 -9.22 -24.10
C SER A 592 -27.43 -10.24 -23.33
N ARG A 593 -27.41 -11.49 -23.80
CA ARG A 593 -28.05 -12.64 -23.14
C ARG A 593 -27.04 -13.58 -22.49
N LEU A 594 -25.81 -13.11 -22.27
CA LEU A 594 -24.77 -13.92 -21.64
C LEU A 594 -25.15 -14.18 -20.17
N PRO A 595 -25.22 -15.45 -19.72
CA PRO A 595 -25.74 -15.79 -18.39
C PRO A 595 -24.91 -15.18 -17.25
N ASP A 596 -23.61 -15.03 -17.47
CA ASP A 596 -22.64 -14.48 -16.51
C ASP A 596 -22.50 -12.95 -16.60
N PHE A 597 -23.22 -12.28 -17.52
CA PHE A 597 -23.18 -10.84 -17.71
C PHE A 597 -24.61 -10.29 -17.88
N ARG A 598 -25.29 -10.12 -16.74
CA ARG A 598 -26.64 -9.56 -16.68
C ARG A 598 -26.58 -8.04 -16.66
N VAL A 599 -27.41 -7.43 -17.47
CA VAL A 599 -27.50 -5.96 -17.57
C VAL A 599 -28.89 -5.53 -17.13
N ALA A 600 -28.94 -4.52 -16.28
CA ALA A 600 -30.17 -3.85 -15.86
C ALA A 600 -30.09 -2.36 -16.22
N THR A 601 -31.22 -1.75 -16.54
CA THR A 601 -31.31 -0.29 -16.72
C THR A 601 -32.06 0.29 -15.53
N VAL A 602 -31.38 1.11 -14.75
CA VAL A 602 -31.98 1.87 -13.64
C VAL A 602 -32.31 3.26 -14.15
N SER A 603 -33.57 3.68 -14.03
CA SER A 603 -33.99 5.02 -14.44
C SER A 603 -33.44 6.06 -13.46
N MET A 604 -32.82 7.11 -13.99
CA MET A 604 -32.40 8.30 -13.21
C MET A 604 -33.38 9.48 -13.37
N LEU A 605 -34.55 9.24 -13.96
CA LEU A 605 -35.58 10.27 -14.17
C LEU A 605 -36.39 10.50 -12.89
N ILE A 606 -36.78 11.76 -12.67
CA ILE A 606 -37.56 12.19 -11.51
C ILE A 606 -38.85 12.82 -12.01
N ALA A 607 -39.98 12.41 -11.44
CA ALA A 607 -41.26 13.06 -11.71
C ALA A 607 -41.28 14.46 -11.11
N VAL A 608 -41.61 15.47 -11.93
CA VAL A 608 -41.74 16.85 -11.47
C VAL A 608 -43.09 17.01 -10.79
N ASN A 609 -43.18 16.69 -9.49
CA ASN A 609 -44.39 16.94 -8.70
C ASN A 609 -44.43 18.40 -8.25
N THR A 610 -45.25 19.22 -8.90
CA THR A 610 -45.41 20.65 -8.62
C THR A 610 -46.25 20.97 -7.37
N GLY A 611 -46.51 20.00 -6.49
CA GLY A 611 -47.53 20.09 -5.44
C GLY A 611 -47.12 19.71 -4.01
N THR A 612 -45.89 19.27 -3.77
CA THR A 612 -45.43 18.91 -2.41
C THR A 612 -44.81 20.10 -1.70
N SER A 613 -45.32 20.43 -0.52
CA SER A 613 -44.89 21.51 0.39
C SER A 613 -43.56 21.21 1.11
N GLY A 614 -42.58 20.63 0.40
CA GLY A 614 -41.24 20.30 0.91
C GLY A 614 -40.22 21.40 0.62
N GLU A 615 -39.02 21.25 1.18
CA GLU A 615 -37.89 22.11 0.86
C GLU A 615 -37.39 21.85 -0.58
N PRO A 616 -36.80 22.86 -1.26
CA PRO A 616 -36.16 22.66 -2.56
C PRO A 616 -35.07 21.59 -2.48
N GLY A 617 -35.31 20.43 -3.12
CA GLY A 617 -34.36 19.31 -3.17
C GLY A 617 -34.89 17.99 -2.60
N ASP A 618 -35.98 18.01 -1.83
CA ASP A 618 -36.55 16.80 -1.21
C ASP A 618 -36.91 15.72 -2.23
N GLY A 619 -37.49 16.12 -3.36
CA GLY A 619 -37.82 15.20 -4.46
C GLY A 619 -36.58 14.54 -5.09
N LEU A 620 -35.46 15.27 -5.17
CA LEU A 620 -34.18 14.73 -5.64
C LEU A 620 -33.57 13.78 -4.61
N ALA A 621 -33.62 14.14 -3.32
CA ALA A 621 -33.13 13.29 -2.24
C ALA A 621 -33.88 11.95 -2.21
N ALA A 622 -35.21 11.97 -2.25
CA ALA A 622 -36.03 10.76 -2.30
C ALA A 622 -35.75 9.92 -3.55
N ALA A 623 -35.57 10.55 -4.71
CA ALA A 623 -35.23 9.82 -5.93
C ALA A 623 -33.84 9.14 -5.84
N ILE A 624 -32.86 9.78 -5.20
CA ILE A 624 -31.54 9.18 -4.96
C ILE A 624 -31.66 7.96 -4.05
N GLU A 625 -32.50 8.01 -3.01
CA GLU A 625 -32.77 6.84 -2.16
C GLU A 625 -33.39 5.69 -2.95
N VAL A 626 -34.34 5.97 -3.84
CA VAL A 626 -34.96 4.97 -4.73
C VAL A 626 -33.96 4.36 -5.72
N ILE A 627 -32.98 5.13 -6.21
CA ILE A 627 -31.93 4.62 -7.11
C ILE A 627 -30.92 3.74 -6.35
N CYS A 628 -30.64 4.07 -5.09
CA CYS A 628 -29.70 3.32 -4.25
C CYS A 628 -30.27 1.99 -3.73
N ALA A 629 -31.59 1.92 -3.53
CA ALA A 629 -32.31 0.70 -3.15
C ALA A 629 -32.43 -0.26 -4.33
#